data_AF-A0A847VRF0-F1
#
_entry.id   AF-A0A847VRF0-F1
#
_cell.length_a   1.000
_cell.length_b   1.000
_cell.length_c   1.000
_cell.angle_alpha   90.00
_cell.angle_beta   90.00
_cell.angle_gamma   90.00
#
_symmetry.space_group_name_H-M   'P 1'
#
loop_
_entity.id
_entity.type
_entity.pdbx_description
1 polymer ?
#
loop_
_entity_poly.entity_id
_entity_poly.type
_entity_poly.pdbx_seq_one_letter_code
_entity_poly.pdbx_strand_id
1 'polypeptide(L)'
;MNFLVKNEALKILNDLRASVQKEGYIIIEVFTKNDPSFISDNKFNSYFAEQELLNLFSGYKLIYYLENIISDPGHPGFSNPHKHGVARIIIQKPLNELVGQGVDN
;
A
#
# COMPACT_ATOMS: atom_id res chain seq x y z
N MET A 1 0.84 -7.84 3.63
CA MET A 1 -0.64 -7.74 3.43
C MET A 1 -1.14 -8.40 2.15
N ASN A 2 -0.25 -8.75 1.21
CA ASN A 2 -0.61 -9.21 -0.14
C ASN A 2 -1.48 -10.47 -0.22
N PHE A 3 -1.34 -11.37 0.76
CA PHE A 3 -2.05 -12.64 0.81
C PHE A 3 -3.38 -12.59 1.58
N LEU A 4 -3.67 -11.46 2.23
CA LEU A 4 -4.96 -11.23 2.90
C LEU A 4 -6.04 -10.90 1.88
N VAL A 5 -7.30 -11.13 2.25
CA VAL A 5 -8.42 -10.59 1.47
C VAL A 5 -8.35 -9.06 1.52
N LYS A 6 -8.59 -8.39 0.39
CA LYS A 6 -8.47 -6.93 0.25
C LYS A 6 -9.12 -6.14 1.40
N ASN A 7 -10.31 -6.54 1.85
CA ASN A 7 -11.01 -5.87 2.95
C ASN A 7 -10.26 -5.96 4.29
N GLU A 8 -9.60 -7.09 4.57
CA GLU A 8 -8.78 -7.26 5.77
C GLU A 8 -7.52 -6.41 5.70
N ALA A 9 -6.88 -6.36 4.53
CA ALA A 9 -5.73 -5.47 4.30
C ALA A 9 -6.12 -3.99 4.52
N LEU A 10 -7.25 -3.56 3.97
CA LEU A 10 -7.76 -2.20 4.18
C LEU A 10 -8.10 -1.91 5.64
N LYS A 11 -8.64 -2.90 6.37
CA LYS A 11 -8.89 -2.77 7.81
C LYS A 11 -7.60 -2.52 8.57
N ILE A 12 -6.55 -3.32 8.33
CA ILE A 12 -5.24 -3.13 8.96
C ILE A 12 -4.67 -1.75 8.63
N LEU A 13 -4.78 -1.29 7.37
CA LEU A 13 -4.32 0.04 6.98
C LEU A 13 -5.05 1.17 7.73
N ASN A 14 -6.36 1.04 7.91
CA ASN A 14 -7.15 1.99 8.68
C ASN A 14 -6.80 1.94 10.18
N ASP A 15 -6.59 0.75 10.73
CA ASP A 15 -6.16 0.58 12.12
C ASP A 15 -4.77 1.21 12.35
N LEU A 16 -3.85 1.12 11.39
CA LEU A 16 -2.56 1.81 11.42
C LEU A 16 -2.74 3.34 11.41
N ARG A 17 -3.61 3.86 10.54
CA ARG A 17 -3.93 5.30 10.48
C ARG A 17 -4.46 5.81 11.81
N ALA A 18 -5.29 5.03 12.50
CA ALA A 18 -5.87 5.39 13.79
C ALA A 18 -4.88 5.27 14.95
N SER A 19 -4.09 4.19 15.00
CA SER A 19 -3.29 3.81 16.17
C SER A 19 -1.89 4.43 16.22
N VAL A 20 -1.28 4.73 15.07
CA VAL A 20 0.07 5.31 15.06
C VAL A 20 0.03 6.72 15.65
N GLN A 21 0.96 6.99 16.57
CA GLN A 21 1.09 8.29 17.21
C GLN A 21 1.43 9.39 16.21
N LYS A 22 1.09 10.64 16.57
CA LYS A 22 1.50 11.83 15.81
C LYS A 22 3.02 11.82 15.60
N GLU A 23 3.45 12.26 14.43
CA GLU A 23 4.85 12.22 13.99
C GLU A 23 5.46 10.82 13.91
N GLY A 24 4.68 9.76 14.16
CA GLY A 24 5.05 8.38 13.94
C GLY A 24 5.13 8.05 12.46
N TYR A 25 5.94 7.04 12.15
CA TYR A 25 6.21 6.60 10.78
C TYR A 25 5.41 5.35 10.45
N ILE A 26 4.92 5.28 9.22
CA ILE A 26 4.29 4.09 8.65
C ILE A 26 5.07 3.70 7.39
N ILE A 27 5.47 2.43 7.32
CA ILE A 27 6.23 1.85 6.22
C ILE A 27 5.44 0.66 5.69
N ILE A 28 5.02 0.72 4.43
CA ILE A 28 4.16 -0.31 3.82
C ILE A 28 4.70 -0.67 2.45
N GLU A 29 4.64 -1.97 2.14
CA GLU A 29 4.76 -2.53 0.79
C GLU A 29 3.52 -3.39 0.48
N VAL A 30 2.96 -3.22 -0.71
CA VAL A 30 1.84 -4.02 -1.23
C VAL A 30 2.03 -4.39 -2.69
N PHE A 31 1.36 -5.45 -3.16
CA PHE A 31 1.25 -5.75 -4.58
C PHE A 31 0.27 -4.81 -5.29
N THR A 32 0.58 -4.47 -6.54
CA THR A 32 -0.24 -3.60 -7.40
C THR A 32 -0.90 -4.38 -8.53
N LYS A 33 -1.95 -3.82 -9.14
CA LYS A 33 -2.59 -4.39 -10.33
C LYS A 33 -1.70 -4.38 -11.57
N ASN A 34 -0.54 -3.73 -11.52
CA ASN A 34 0.48 -3.83 -12.56
C ASN A 34 1.36 -5.09 -12.40
N ASP A 35 1.11 -5.91 -11.38
CA ASP A 35 1.80 -7.18 -11.19
C ASP A 35 1.49 -8.14 -12.36
N PRO A 36 2.52 -8.74 -13.00
CA PRO A 36 2.31 -9.72 -14.07
C PRO A 36 1.39 -10.89 -13.66
N SER A 37 1.43 -11.30 -12.39
CA SER A 37 0.53 -12.34 -11.87
C SER A 37 -0.92 -11.87 -11.76
N PHE A 38 -1.19 -10.59 -11.50
CA PHE A 38 -2.55 -10.03 -11.56
C PHE A 38 -3.16 -10.08 -12.97
N ILE A 39 -2.33 -9.84 -13.98
CA ILE A 39 -2.73 -9.87 -15.39
C ILE A 39 -2.99 -11.32 -15.84
N SER A 40 -2.27 -12.28 -15.27
CA SER A 40 -2.52 -13.72 -15.45
C SER A 40 -3.71 -14.22 -14.60
N ASP A 41 -4.14 -15.47 -14.82
CA ASP A 41 -5.22 -16.09 -14.03
C ASP A 41 -4.83 -16.44 -12.58
N ASN A 42 -3.60 -16.13 -12.14
CA ASN A 42 -3.11 -16.36 -10.78
C ASN A 42 -3.12 -15.09 -9.93
N LYS A 43 -4.30 -14.72 -9.42
CA LYS A 43 -4.49 -13.46 -8.69
C LYS A 43 -4.31 -13.68 -7.18
N PHE A 44 -3.37 -12.94 -6.57
CA PHE A 44 -3.36 -12.73 -5.13
C PHE A 44 -4.64 -12.05 -4.62
N ASN A 45 -4.93 -12.24 -3.34
CA ASN A 45 -6.15 -11.80 -2.69
C ASN A 45 -6.26 -10.27 -2.50
N SER A 46 -5.12 -9.56 -2.48
CA SER A 46 -5.10 -8.12 -2.26
C SER A 46 -4.11 -7.42 -3.18
N TYR A 47 -4.65 -6.82 -4.24
CA TYR A 47 -3.93 -5.90 -5.11
C TYR A 47 -4.43 -4.46 -4.96
N PHE A 48 -3.51 -3.51 -5.13
CA PHE A 48 -3.79 -2.09 -5.11
C PHE A 48 -3.76 -1.53 -6.54
N ALA A 49 -4.73 -0.69 -6.88
CA ALA A 49 -4.70 0.08 -8.11
C ALA A 49 -3.57 1.12 -8.05
N GLU A 50 -3.24 1.68 -9.23
CA GLU A 50 -2.30 2.80 -9.33
C GLU A 50 -2.70 3.91 -8.36
N GLN A 51 -1.73 4.40 -7.60
CA GLN A 51 -1.86 5.45 -6.58
C GLN A 51 -2.85 5.16 -5.45
N GLU A 52 -3.46 3.97 -5.37
CA GLU A 52 -4.44 3.65 -4.33
C GLU A 52 -3.82 3.74 -2.93
N LEU A 53 -2.60 3.21 -2.75
CA LEU A 53 -1.88 3.27 -1.48
C LEU A 53 -1.50 4.71 -1.11
N LEU A 54 -1.03 5.51 -2.08
CA LEU A 54 -0.72 6.92 -1.87
C LEU A 54 -1.96 7.70 -1.42
N ASN A 55 -3.08 7.50 -2.11
CA ASN A 55 -4.34 8.20 -1.85
C ASN A 55 -4.93 7.85 -0.47
N LEU A 56 -4.76 6.62 0.02
CA LEU A 56 -5.18 6.20 1.36
C LEU A 56 -4.50 7.02 2.49
N PHE A 57 -3.31 7.54 2.22
CA PHE A 57 -2.53 8.35 3.16
C PHE A 57 -2.41 9.80 2.73
N SER A 58 -3.36 10.30 1.93
CA SER A 58 -3.46 11.73 1.64
C SER A 58 -3.49 12.55 2.94
N GLY A 59 -2.73 13.64 2.97
CA GLY A 59 -2.55 14.48 4.16
C GLY A 59 -1.44 14.02 5.12
N TYR A 60 -0.83 12.85 4.91
CA TYR A 60 0.39 12.47 5.62
C TYR A 60 1.60 13.14 4.95
N LYS A 61 2.66 13.36 5.73
CA LYS A 61 3.93 13.82 5.16
C LYS A 61 4.57 12.66 4.39
N LEU A 62 4.66 12.80 3.08
CA LEU A 62 5.30 11.82 2.22
C LEU A 62 6.82 11.93 2.32
N ILE A 63 7.48 10.83 2.68
CA ILE A 63 8.95 10.73 2.72
C ILE A 63 9.45 9.96 1.51
N TYR A 64 8.74 8.90 1.14
CA TYR A 64 9.09 8.07 -0.01
C TYR A 64 7.84 7.44 -0.62
N TYR A 65 7.76 7.44 -1.94
CA TYR A 65 6.80 6.67 -2.71
C TYR A 65 7.47 6.05 -3.92
N LEU A 66 7.18 4.78 -4.18
CA LEU A 66 7.57 4.12 -5.42
C LEU A 66 6.51 3.10 -5.81
N GLU A 67 6.05 3.18 -7.05
CA GLU A 67 5.38 2.08 -7.74
C GLU A 67 6.32 1.55 -8.83
N ASN A 68 6.63 0.26 -8.80
CA ASN A 68 7.54 -0.34 -9.77
C ASN A 68 7.30 -1.83 -9.96
N ILE A 69 7.89 -2.40 -11.02
CA ILE A 69 8.07 -3.83 -11.18
C ILE A 69 9.42 -4.23 -10.59
N ILE A 70 9.42 -5.17 -9.64
CA ILE A 70 10.63 -5.74 -9.05
C ILE A 70 10.85 -7.18 -9.53
N SER A 71 12.11 -7.63 -9.52
CA SER A 71 12.46 -9.03 -9.80
C SER A 71 12.53 -9.82 -8.51
N ASP A 72 11.87 -10.96 -8.48
CA ASP A 72 11.97 -11.98 -7.42
C ASP A 72 12.80 -13.16 -7.97
N PRO A 73 13.85 -13.62 -7.28
CA PRO A 73 14.68 -14.74 -7.74
C PRO A 73 13.97 -16.10 -7.67
N GLY A 74 12.78 -16.18 -7.07
CA GLY A 74 12.02 -17.39 -6.82
C GLY A 74 11.87 -17.64 -5.31
N HIS A 75 10.75 -18.23 -4.92
CA HIS A 75 10.42 -18.56 -3.53
C HIS A 75 9.72 -19.93 -3.44
N PRO A 76 9.58 -20.54 -2.24
CA PRO A 76 8.82 -21.77 -2.09
C PRO A 76 7.43 -21.66 -2.71
N GLY A 77 7.04 -22.65 -3.51
CA GLY A 77 5.79 -22.63 -4.30
C GLY A 77 5.90 -21.99 -5.69
N PHE A 78 6.94 -21.19 -5.96
CA PHE A 78 7.25 -20.64 -7.29
C PHE A 78 8.76 -20.44 -7.45
N SER A 79 9.48 -21.52 -7.76
CA SER A 79 10.95 -21.57 -7.69
C SER A 79 11.68 -20.81 -8.78
N ASN A 80 11.00 -20.47 -9.88
CA ASN A 80 11.63 -19.77 -11.00
C ASN A 80 11.60 -18.25 -10.76
N PRO A 81 12.63 -17.52 -11.22
CA PRO A 81 12.62 -16.07 -11.17
C PRO A 81 11.37 -15.49 -11.85
N HIS A 82 10.76 -14.51 -11.22
CA HIS A 82 9.55 -13.85 -11.71
C HIS A 82 9.55 -12.38 -11.29
N LYS A 83 8.46 -11.69 -11.62
CA LYS A 83 8.33 -10.25 -11.42
C LYS A 83 7.07 -9.94 -10.63
N HIS A 84 7.14 -8.90 -9.81
CA HIS A 84 6.02 -8.38 -9.05
C HIS A 84 5.82 -6.90 -9.28
N GLY A 85 4.56 -6.49 -9.35
CA GLY A 85 4.18 -5.09 -9.27
C GLY A 85 4.03 -4.72 -7.82
N VAL A 86 4.78 -3.72 -7.35
CA VAL A 86 4.76 -3.30 -5.94
C VAL A 86 4.54 -1.80 -5.81
N ALA A 87 3.85 -1.41 -4.74
CA ALA A 87 3.82 -0.04 -4.23
C ALA A 87 4.47 -0.01 -2.85
N ARG A 88 5.42 0.90 -2.67
CA ARG A 88 6.15 1.14 -1.42
C ARG A 88 5.91 2.56 -0.96
N ILE A 89 5.58 2.74 0.30
CA ILE A 89 5.37 4.05 0.90
C ILE A 89 6.07 4.15 2.26
N ILE A 90 6.72 5.30 2.49
CA ILE A 90 7.17 5.74 3.82
C ILE A 90 6.55 7.11 4.05
N ILE A 91 5.79 7.22 5.12
CA ILE A 91 5.02 8.41 5.47
C ILE A 91 5.13 8.67 6.97
N GLN A 92 4.95 9.93 7.33
CA GLN A 92 4.89 10.37 8.72
C GLN A 92 3.51 10.96 9.00
N LYS A 93 2.88 10.50 10.09
CA LYS A 93 1.58 11.02 10.54
C LYS A 93 1.74 12.49 10.96
N PRO A 94 0.87 13.41 10.51
CA PRO A 94 1.04 14.82 10.81
C PRO A 94 0.82 15.11 12.31
N LEU A 95 1.43 16.19 12.80
CA LEU A 95 1.24 16.67 14.18
C LEU A 95 -0.20 17.17 14.41
N ASN A 96 -0.80 17.78 13.38
CA ASN A 96 -2.18 18.25 13.37
C ASN A 96 -2.96 17.45 12.32
N GLU A 97 -4.11 16.90 12.70
CA GLU A 97 -5.04 16.38 11.69
C GLU A 97 -5.51 17.57 10.85
N LEU A 98 -5.38 17.47 9.53
CA LEU A 98 -6.09 18.39 8.64
C LEU A 98 -7.58 18.08 8.83
N VAL A 99 -8.22 18.82 9.73
CA VAL A 99 -9.68 18.92 9.77
C VAL A 99 -10.08 19.34 8.37
N GLY A 100 -10.76 18.44 7.65
CA GLY A 100 -11.32 18.77 6.36
C GLY A 100 -12.08 20.08 6.50
N GLN A 101 -11.77 21.05 5.63
CA GLN A 101 -12.57 22.25 5.52
C GLN A 101 -13.99 21.79 5.17
N GLY A 102 -14.87 21.78 6.18
CA GLY A 102 -16.29 21.83 5.98
C GLY A 102 -16.55 23.08 5.15
N VAL A 103 -17.12 22.86 3.97
CA VAL A 103 -17.61 23.92 3.12
C VAL A 103 -18.88 24.43 3.80
N ASP A 104 -18.73 25.44 4.65
CA ASP A 104 -19.84 26.31 5.01
C ASP A 104 -19.96 27.35 3.89
N ASN A 105 -20.94 27.15 3.01
CA ASN A 105 -21.59 28.17 2.19
C ASN A 105 -23.05 27.77 1.99
#